data_AF-A0A3M9MJ14-F1
#
_entry.id   AF-A0A3M9MJ14-F1
#
_cell.length_a   1.000
_cell.length_b   1.000
_cell.length_c   1.000
_cell.angle_alpha   90.00
_cell.angle_beta   90.00
_cell.angle_gamma   90.00
#
_symmetry.space_group_name_H-M   'P 1'
#
loop_
_entity.id
_entity.type
_entity.pdbx_description
1 polymer ?
#
loop_
_entity_poly.entity_id
_entity_poly.type
_entity_poly.pdbx_seq_one_letter_code
_entity_poly.pdbx_strand_id
1 'polypeptide(L)'
;MLGEVSQAEPLDPSLPSSVPATKRWHDSTVANAATAWLRDPRDYVAYQHLVAAVDARNAFLNPQLDFAHGPAPEPTSDPQRIGDAFPGDPGELLARLRGGSQ
;
A
#
# COMPACT_ATOMS: atom_id res chain seq x y z
N MET A 1 -41.80 23.19 -17.51
CA MET A 1 -40.51 23.29 -16.81
C MET A 1 -40.71 22.79 -15.39
N LEU A 2 -40.38 21.54 -15.13
CA LEU A 2 -40.27 20.99 -13.76
C LEU A 2 -38.81 20.58 -13.62
N GLY A 3 -38.10 21.30 -12.74
CA GLY A 3 -36.71 20.99 -12.42
C GLY A 3 -36.66 19.76 -11.53
N GLU A 4 -36.11 18.68 -12.06
CA GLU A 4 -35.76 17.50 -11.27
C GLU A 4 -34.51 17.85 -10.45
N VAL A 5 -34.71 18.11 -9.17
CA VAL A 5 -33.66 18.13 -8.15
C VAL A 5 -33.04 16.74 -8.11
N SER A 6 -31.86 16.59 -8.72
CA SER A 6 -30.98 15.44 -8.53
C SER A 6 -30.73 15.28 -7.03
N GLN A 7 -31.37 14.26 -6.47
CA GLN A 7 -31.20 13.82 -5.11
C GLN A 7 -29.74 13.34 -4.98
N ALA A 8 -28.88 14.19 -4.41
CA ALA A 8 -27.53 13.78 -4.04
C ALA A 8 -27.65 12.66 -3.01
N GLU A 9 -27.13 11.47 -3.36
CA GLU A 9 -27.04 10.34 -2.44
C GLU A 9 -26.40 10.79 -1.12
N PRO A 10 -27.01 10.46 0.04
CA PRO A 10 -26.33 10.63 1.30
C PRO A 10 -25.14 9.68 1.32
N LEU A 11 -23.93 10.25 1.28
CA LEU A 11 -22.68 9.52 1.52
C LEU A 11 -22.85 8.73 2.81
N ASP A 12 -23.00 7.41 2.68
CA ASP A 12 -23.20 6.50 3.79
C ASP A 12 -22.01 6.64 4.78
N PRO A 13 -22.24 7.03 6.04
CA PRO A 13 -21.17 7.19 7.03
C PRO A 13 -20.54 5.85 7.46
N SER A 14 -20.98 4.71 6.91
CA SER A 14 -20.55 3.36 7.28
C SER A 14 -19.48 2.77 6.36
N LEU A 15 -18.88 3.51 5.43
CA LEU A 15 -17.66 3.01 4.79
C LEU A 15 -16.60 2.91 5.89
N PRO A 16 -16.18 1.69 6.32
CA PRO A 16 -15.05 1.59 7.21
C PRO A 16 -13.90 2.23 6.45
N SER A 17 -13.35 3.30 7.01
CA SER A 17 -12.15 3.93 6.48
C SER A 17 -11.12 2.80 6.37
N SER A 18 -10.92 2.28 5.16
CA SER A 18 -10.13 1.06 4.90
C SER A 18 -8.64 1.41 4.93
N VAL A 19 -8.27 2.18 5.95
CA VAL A 19 -6.90 2.45 6.31
C VAL A 19 -6.50 1.29 7.19
N PRO A 20 -5.49 0.48 6.82
CA PRO A 20 -5.09 -0.65 7.64
C PRO A 20 -4.77 -0.17 9.05
N ALA A 21 -5.17 -0.95 10.07
CA ALA A 21 -5.05 -0.56 11.49
C ALA A 21 -3.62 -0.13 11.87
N THR A 22 -2.61 -0.73 11.22
CA THR A 22 -1.19 -0.38 11.35
C THR A 22 -0.88 1.04 10.87
N LYS A 23 -1.39 1.45 9.71
CA LYS A 23 -1.23 2.83 9.22
C LYS A 23 -1.91 3.84 10.16
N ARG A 24 -3.10 3.53 10.67
CA ARG A 24 -3.81 4.38 11.65
C ARG A 24 -3.04 4.53 12.97
N TRP A 25 -2.33 3.48 13.38
CA TRP A 25 -1.44 3.54 14.55
C TRP A 25 -0.25 4.48 14.31
N HIS A 26 0.45 4.37 13.18
CA HIS A 26 1.55 5.30 12.84
C HIS A 26 1.08 6.77 12.76
N ASP A 27 -0.07 7.02 12.12
CA ASP A 27 -0.64 8.37 12.02
C ASP A 27 -0.98 8.93 13.43
N SER A 28 -1.54 8.11 14.33
CA SER A 28 -1.85 8.50 15.72
C SER A 28 -0.59 8.78 16.55
N THR A 29 0.47 7.97 16.39
CA THR A 29 1.74 8.15 17.11
C THR A 29 2.40 9.48 16.74
N VAL A 30 2.43 9.84 15.45
CA VAL A 30 2.96 11.13 14.98
C VAL A 30 2.12 12.29 15.53
N ALA A 31 0.80 12.20 15.48
CA ALA A 31 -0.09 13.26 15.98
C ALA A 31 0.11 13.52 17.49
N ASN A 32 0.25 12.46 18.29
CA ASN A 32 0.50 12.57 19.72
C ASN A 32 1.87 13.20 20.02
N ALA A 33 2.92 12.77 19.32
CA ALA A 33 4.26 13.34 19.49
C ALA A 33 4.31 14.82 19.06
N ALA A 34 3.63 15.17 17.96
CA ALA A 34 3.52 16.55 17.52
C ALA A 34 2.79 17.43 18.53
N THR A 35 1.71 16.91 19.13
CA THR A 35 0.97 17.62 20.19
C THR A 35 1.86 17.87 21.42
N ALA A 36 2.67 16.89 21.81
CA ALA A 36 3.61 17.05 22.93
C ALA A 36 4.66 18.14 22.63
N TRP A 37 5.26 18.13 21.44
CA TRP A 37 6.25 19.13 21.04
C TRP A 37 5.66 20.53 20.89
N LEU A 38 4.45 20.67 20.33
CA LEU A 38 3.77 21.96 20.21
C LEU A 38 3.39 22.58 21.56
N ARG A 39 3.22 21.75 22.60
CA ARG A 39 2.93 22.21 23.97
C ARG A 39 4.14 22.88 24.62
N ASP A 40 5.34 22.35 24.40
CA ASP A 40 6.59 22.97 24.83
C ASP A 40 7.67 22.80 23.74
N PRO A 41 7.81 23.79 22.83
CA PRO A 41 8.74 23.67 21.70
C PRO A 41 10.23 23.70 22.09
N ARG A 42 10.55 23.96 23.37
CA ARG A 42 11.92 23.94 23.90
C ARG A 42 12.28 22.60 24.53
N ASP A 43 11.31 21.75 24.80
CA ASP A 43 11.52 20.37 25.23
C ASP A 43 12.13 19.55 24.08
N TYR A 44 13.43 19.35 24.19
CA TYR A 44 14.21 18.60 23.22
C TYR A 44 13.83 17.10 23.21
N VAL A 45 13.35 16.54 24.32
CA VAL A 45 12.89 15.15 24.37
C VAL A 45 11.60 14.99 23.56
N ALA A 46 10.67 15.95 23.67
CA ALA A 46 9.45 15.96 22.85
C ALA A 46 9.76 16.08 21.35
N TYR A 47 10.75 16.89 20.98
CA TYR A 47 11.24 16.97 19.61
C TYR A 47 11.82 15.63 19.11
N GLN A 48 12.68 14.98 19.91
CA GLN A 48 13.25 13.68 19.56
C GLN A 48 12.18 12.61 19.34
N HIS A 49 11.14 12.58 20.19
CA HIS A 49 10.01 11.67 20.02
C HIS A 49 9.24 11.92 18.72
N LEU A 50 9.06 13.19 18.34
CA LEU A 50 8.42 13.54 17.07
C LEU A 50 9.24 13.05 15.86
N VAL A 51 10.56 13.29 15.86
CA VAL A 51 11.46 12.82 14.80
C VAL A 51 11.39 11.29 14.68
N ALA A 52 11.53 10.58 15.80
CA ALA A 52 11.46 9.12 15.81
C ALA A 52 10.12 8.57 15.29
N ALA A 53 9.00 9.21 15.65
CA ALA A 53 7.68 8.83 15.15
C ALA A 53 7.53 9.03 13.64
N VAL A 54 8.07 10.13 13.11
CA VAL A 54 8.07 10.43 11.67
C VAL A 54 8.94 9.43 10.91
N ASP A 55 10.14 9.13 11.40
CA ASP A 55 11.04 8.15 10.78
C ASP A 55 10.42 6.75 10.74
N ALA A 56 9.81 6.30 11.85
CA ALA A 56 9.13 5.02 11.90
C ALA A 56 7.95 4.94 10.90
N ARG A 57 7.18 6.03 10.75
CA ARG A 57 6.11 6.12 9.76
C ARG A 57 6.66 6.09 8.33
N ASN A 58 7.75 6.79 8.06
CA ASN A 58 8.36 6.84 6.74
C ASN A 58 8.93 5.47 6.33
N ALA A 59 9.58 4.76 7.26
CA ALA A 59 10.06 3.40 7.05
C ALA A 59 8.91 2.42 6.77
N PHE A 60 7.77 2.57 7.46
CA PHE A 60 6.58 1.77 7.21
C PHE A 60 5.97 2.04 5.82
N LEU A 61 5.93 3.30 5.39
CA LEU A 61 5.38 3.68 4.09
C LEU A 61 6.32 3.38 2.92
N ASN A 62 7.63 3.36 3.17
CA ASN A 62 8.66 3.14 2.16
C ASN A 62 9.63 2.04 2.64
N PRO A 63 9.21 0.77 2.62
CA PRO A 63 10.10 -0.33 2.96
C PRO A 63 11.25 -0.38 1.95
N GLN A 64 12.48 -0.49 2.45
CA GLN A 64 13.63 -0.80 1.60
C GLN A 64 13.43 -2.21 1.05
N LEU A 65 13.28 -2.31 -0.27
CA LEU A 65 13.30 -3.59 -0.95
C LEU A 65 14.77 -3.96 -1.13
N ASP A 66 15.27 -4.87 -0.30
CA ASP A 66 16.60 -5.47 -0.47
C ASP A 66 16.61 -6.29 -1.76
N PHE A 67 16.82 -5.62 -2.89
CA PHE A 67 17.24 -6.24 -4.13
C PHE A 67 18.71 -6.62 -3.95
N ALA A 68 18.97 -7.64 -3.14
CA ALA A 68 20.28 -8.25 -3.05
C ALA A 68 20.68 -8.72 -4.45
N HIS A 69 21.53 -7.88 -5.02
CA HIS A 69 22.24 -7.91 -6.27
C HIS A 69 22.95 -9.27 -6.48
N GLY A 70 22.24 -10.23 -7.06
CA GLY A 70 22.89 -11.04 -8.10
C GLY A 70 23.07 -10.12 -9.32
N PRO A 71 24.16 -10.26 -10.12
CA PRO A 71 24.20 -9.55 -11.39
C PRO A 71 22.88 -9.83 -12.09
N ALA A 72 22.17 -8.77 -12.50
CA ALA A 72 21.06 -8.95 -13.41
C ALA A 72 21.58 -9.86 -14.52
N PRO A 73 20.99 -11.04 -14.77
CA PRO A 73 21.35 -11.78 -15.97
C PRO A 73 21.18 -10.76 -17.10
N GLU A 74 22.27 -10.52 -17.84
CA GLU A 74 22.21 -9.64 -19.01
C GLU A 74 20.93 -10.02 -19.75
N PRO A 75 20.05 -9.05 -20.08
CA PRO A 75 18.82 -9.38 -20.76
C PRO A 75 19.22 -10.05 -22.06
N THR A 76 19.16 -11.39 -22.07
CA THR A 76 19.15 -12.16 -23.31
C THR A 76 18.03 -11.50 -24.08
N SER A 77 18.38 -10.84 -25.18
CA SER A 77 17.55 -9.85 -25.87
C SER A 77 16.33 -10.44 -26.56
N ASP A 78 15.87 -11.60 -26.08
CA ASP A 78 14.62 -12.20 -26.44
C ASP A 78 13.62 -11.88 -25.31
N PRO A 79 12.79 -10.84 -25.45
CA PRO A 79 11.66 -10.66 -24.55
C PRO A 79 10.74 -11.86 -24.78
N GLN A 80 10.95 -12.94 -24.04
CA GLN A 80 9.98 -14.02 -23.95
C GLN A 80 8.69 -13.38 -23.47
N ARG A 81 7.75 -13.22 -24.41
CA ARG A 81 6.41 -12.76 -24.09
C ARG A 81 5.90 -13.75 -23.06
N ILE A 82 5.22 -13.27 -22.03
CA ILE A 82 4.66 -14.11 -20.95
C ILE A 82 3.78 -15.27 -21.50
N GLY A 83 3.35 -15.20 -22.77
CA GLY A 83 2.65 -16.28 -23.48
C GLY A 83 3.51 -17.32 -24.19
N ASP A 84 4.80 -17.09 -24.46
CA ASP A 84 5.68 -18.01 -25.20
C ASP A 84 6.29 -19.12 -24.32
N ALA A 85 6.32 -18.91 -23.00
CA ALA A 85 6.83 -19.89 -22.03
C ALA A 85 5.85 -21.04 -21.73
N PHE A 86 4.60 -20.93 -22.19
CA PHE A 86 3.58 -21.96 -22.01
C PHE A 86 3.36 -22.71 -23.33
N PRO A 87 3.85 -23.95 -23.47
CA PRO A 87 3.59 -24.74 -24.65
C PRO A 87 2.14 -25.22 -24.61
N GLY A 88 1.22 -24.50 -25.24
CA GLY A 88 -0.15 -24.93 -25.43
C GLY A 88 -1.18 -23.81 -25.44
N ASP A 89 -2.41 -24.17 -25.83
CA ASP A 89 -3.53 -23.26 -25.78
C ASP A 89 -3.83 -22.88 -24.30
N PRO A 90 -3.89 -21.57 -23.97
CA PRO A 90 -4.15 -21.14 -22.59
C PRO A 90 -5.52 -21.60 -22.08
N GLY A 91 -6.49 -21.86 -22.97
CA GLY A 91 -7.80 -22.42 -22.63
C GLY A 91 -7.71 -23.86 -22.13
N GLU A 92 -6.88 -24.71 -22.75
CA GLU A 92 -6.63 -26.09 -22.27
C GLU A 92 -5.93 -26.11 -20.91
N LEU A 93 -4.95 -25.22 -20.70
CA LEU A 93 -4.27 -25.08 -19.41
C LEU A 93 -5.24 -24.69 -18.29
N LEU A 94 -6.12 -23.73 -18.56
CA LEU A 94 -7.16 -23.31 -17.62
C LEU A 94 -8.23 -24.39 -17.42
N ALA A 95 -8.59 -25.14 -18.47
CA ALA A 95 -9.51 -26.27 -18.37
C ALA A 95 -8.92 -27.41 -17.54
N ARG A 96 -7.61 -27.70 -17.67
CA ARG A 96 -6.89 -28.66 -16.85
C ARG A 96 -6.78 -28.22 -15.40
N LEU A 97 -6.50 -26.94 -15.13
CA LEU A 97 -6.48 -26.41 -13.76
C LEU A 97 -7.87 -26.46 -13.12
N ARG A 98 -8.92 -26.20 -13.90
CA ARG A 98 -10.32 -26.28 -13.44
C ARG A 98 -10.82 -27.73 -13.29
N GLY A 99 -10.30 -28.66 -14.10
CA GLY A 99 -10.66 -30.07 -14.08
C GLY A 99 -9.80 -30.95 -13.16
N GLY A 100 -8.71 -30.42 -12.60
CA GLY A 100 -7.76 -31.16 -11.77
C GLY A 100 -8.17 -31.27 -10.30
N SER A 101 -9.22 -32.05 -10.03
CA SER A 101 -9.47 -32.69 -8.71
C SER A 101 -10.37 -33.91 -8.89
N GLN A 102 -9.80 -34.98 -9.45
CA GLN A 102 -9.97 -36.36 -8.98
C GLN A 102 -8.99 -37.30 -9.68
#